data_AF-A0A963WRW4-F1
#
_entry.id   AF-A0A963WRW4-F1
#
_cell.length_a   1.000
_cell.length_b   1.000
_cell.length_c   1.000
_cell.angle_alpha   90.00
_cell.angle_beta   90.00
_cell.angle_gamma   90.00
#
_symmetry.space_group_name_H-M   'P 1'
#
loop_
_entity.id
_entity.type
_entity.pdbx_description
1 polymer ?
#
loop_
_entity_poly.entity_id
_entity_poly.type
_entity_poly.pdbx_seq_one_letter_code
_entity_poly.pdbx_strand_id
1 'polypeptide(L)'
;MEKYENLSAFLDDLDHDRIVMSFESINDLIGGTLPESAFKHRPWWANRAEGKGSQNLAWQSVGWETRDVNMELDEVTFIRAKKAQPSPSHVSNGGALTIAQAKAGLALTFGVSEEAIEITIRG
;
A
#
# COMPACT_ATOMS: atom_id res chain seq x y z
N MET A 1 -1.69 -1.96 -17.51
CA MET A 1 -0.49 -2.79 -17.25
C MET A 1 -1.09 -4.19 -17.11
N GLU A 2 -1.27 -4.89 -18.23
CA GLU A 2 -2.34 -5.90 -18.37
C GLU A 2 -2.15 -7.17 -17.53
N LYS A 3 -0.92 -7.44 -17.05
CA LYS A 3 -0.57 -8.73 -16.46
C LYS A 3 -1.32 -9.07 -15.16
N TYR A 4 -1.72 -8.08 -14.36
CA TYR A 4 -2.38 -8.30 -13.07
C TYR A 4 -3.77 -7.66 -12.98
N GLU A 5 -4.34 -7.24 -14.11
CA GLU A 5 -5.64 -6.54 -14.15
C GLU A 5 -6.79 -7.43 -13.66
N ASN A 6 -6.75 -8.73 -13.93
CA ASN A 6 -7.73 -9.69 -13.41
C ASN A 6 -7.70 -9.78 -11.89
N LEU A 7 -6.50 -9.75 -11.30
CA LEU A 7 -6.35 -9.76 -9.84
C LEU A 7 -6.88 -8.48 -9.23
N SER A 8 -6.59 -7.32 -9.84
CA SER A 8 -7.12 -6.04 -9.35
C SER A 8 -8.65 -5.98 -9.45
N ALA A 9 -9.22 -6.40 -10.58
CA ALA A 9 -10.67 -6.40 -10.78
C ALA A 9 -11.38 -7.36 -9.82
N PHE A 10 -10.81 -8.55 -9.60
CA PHE A 10 -11.31 -9.51 -8.63
C PHE A 10 -11.32 -8.93 -7.22
N LEU A 11 -10.23 -8.29 -6.79
CA LEU A 11 -10.15 -7.68 -5.47
C LEU A 11 -11.08 -6.47 -5.32
N ASP A 12 -11.29 -5.69 -6.38
CA ASP A 12 -12.18 -4.51 -6.36
C ASP A 12 -13.66 -4.90 -6.23
N ASP A 13 -14.07 -6.01 -6.85
CA ASP A 13 -15.44 -6.54 -6.80
C ASP A 13 -15.81 -7.19 -5.46
N LEU A 14 -14.81 -7.53 -4.62
CA LEU A 14 -15.06 -8.12 -3.31
C LEU A 14 -15.71 -7.12 -2.34
N ASP A 15 -16.83 -7.54 -1.74
CA ASP A 15 -17.52 -6.80 -0.69
C ASP A 15 -16.84 -6.91 0.69
N HIS A 16 -15.91 -7.86 0.85
CA HIS A 16 -15.19 -8.12 2.10
C HIS A 16 -13.91 -7.30 2.23
N ASP A 17 -13.51 -6.98 3.46
CA ASP A 17 -12.26 -6.26 3.74
C ASP A 17 -11.04 -7.18 3.92
N ARG A 18 -11.21 -8.49 3.81
CA ARG A 18 -10.15 -9.49 3.98
C ARG A 18 -10.44 -10.73 3.15
N ILE A 19 -9.43 -11.24 2.46
CA ILE A 19 -9.47 -12.52 1.75
C ILE A 19 -8.13 -13.25 1.89
N VAL A 20 -8.18 -14.58 1.96
CA VAL A 20 -7.00 -15.44 1.88
C VAL A 20 -7.03 -16.14 0.53
N MET A 21 -5.93 -16.11 -0.20
CA MET A 21 -5.79 -16.72 -1.51
C MET A 21 -4.50 -17.53 -1.59
N SER A 22 -4.53 -18.69 -2.25
CA SER A 22 -3.32 -19.44 -2.53
C SER A 22 -2.55 -18.85 -3.72
N PHE A 23 -1.25 -19.08 -3.78
CA PHE A 23 -0.39 -18.65 -4.88
C PHE A 23 -0.84 -19.30 -6.20
N GLU A 24 -1.32 -20.54 -6.15
CA GLU A 24 -1.91 -21.25 -7.29
C GLU A 24 -3.21 -20.57 -7.77
N SER A 25 -4.13 -20.22 -6.86
CA SER A 25 -5.35 -19.50 -7.23
C SER A 25 -5.05 -18.15 -7.87
N ILE A 26 -4.04 -17.43 -7.34
CA ILE A 26 -3.59 -16.16 -7.92
C ILE A 26 -2.93 -16.40 -9.28
N ASN A 27 -2.11 -17.44 -9.40
CA ASN A 27 -1.48 -17.82 -10.66
C ASN A 27 -2.52 -18.08 -11.74
N ASP A 28 -3.55 -18.87 -11.45
CA ASP A 28 -4.64 -19.16 -12.38
C ASP A 28 -5.43 -17.90 -12.74
N LEU A 29 -5.72 -17.03 -11.76
CA LEU A 29 -6.41 -15.77 -11.98
C LEU A 29 -5.66 -14.82 -12.94
N ILE A 30 -4.33 -14.82 -12.89
CA ILE A 30 -3.47 -14.01 -13.78
C ILE A 30 -3.02 -14.77 -15.04
N GLY A 31 -3.65 -15.90 -15.35
CA GLY A 31 -3.41 -16.66 -16.58
C GLY A 31 -2.15 -17.52 -16.57
N GLY A 32 -1.72 -18.00 -15.41
CA GLY A 32 -0.63 -18.96 -15.26
C GLY A 32 0.78 -18.38 -15.37
N THR A 33 0.95 -17.09 -15.13
CA THR A 33 2.21 -16.38 -15.37
C THR A 33 2.90 -15.86 -14.11
N LEU A 34 2.57 -16.42 -12.95
CA LEU A 34 3.15 -16.05 -11.67
C LEU A 34 4.63 -16.51 -11.62
N PRO A 35 5.59 -15.60 -11.37
CA PRO A 35 7.00 -15.98 -11.31
C PRO A 35 7.29 -16.95 -10.15
N GLU A 36 8.24 -17.86 -10.33
CA GLU A 36 8.72 -18.74 -9.25
C GLU A 36 9.19 -17.98 -8.00
N SER A 37 9.65 -16.73 -8.17
CA SER A 37 10.03 -15.86 -7.06
C SER A 37 8.87 -15.57 -6.09
N ALA A 38 7.62 -15.61 -6.55
CA ALA A 38 6.45 -15.47 -5.69
C ALA A 38 6.32 -16.65 -4.70
N PHE A 39 6.68 -17.86 -5.16
CA PHE A 39 6.67 -19.10 -4.36
C PHE A 39 7.93 -19.25 -3.49
N LYS A 40 9.05 -18.64 -3.89
CA LYS A 40 10.34 -18.80 -3.17
C LYS A 40 10.62 -17.69 -2.16
N HIS A 41 10.04 -16.50 -2.35
CA HIS A 41 10.43 -15.32 -1.60
C HIS A 41 9.21 -14.56 -1.07
N ARG A 42 8.98 -14.67 0.25
CA ARG A 42 8.00 -13.83 0.98
C ARG A 42 8.12 -12.32 0.66
N PRO A 43 9.32 -11.72 0.52
CA PRO A 43 9.45 -10.30 0.13
C PRO A 43 8.91 -9.93 -1.26
N TRP A 44 8.56 -10.91 -2.10
CA TRP A 44 7.90 -10.69 -3.39
C TRP A 44 6.48 -10.13 -3.19
N TRP A 45 5.78 -10.63 -2.16
CA TRP A 45 4.44 -10.21 -1.74
C TRP A 45 4.43 -8.95 -0.88
N ALA A 46 5.57 -8.34 -0.58
CA ALA A 46 5.64 -7.17 0.29
C ALA A 46 5.00 -5.92 -0.35
N ASN A 47 4.28 -5.14 0.44
CA ASN A 47 3.81 -3.81 0.07
C ASN A 47 5.03 -2.86 0.00
N ARG A 48 5.40 -2.41 -1.19
CA ARG A 48 6.53 -1.47 -1.38
C ARG A 48 5.96 -0.18 -1.96
N ALA A 49 6.16 0.93 -1.25
CA ALA A 49 5.77 2.26 -1.69
C ALA A 49 6.81 2.89 -2.64
N GLU A 50 8.08 2.46 -2.56
CA GLU A 50 9.20 3.03 -3.33
C GLU A 50 9.78 1.98 -4.28
N GLY A 51 9.71 2.28 -5.59
CA GLY A 51 10.28 1.49 -6.67
C GLY A 51 9.26 1.00 -7.69
N LYS A 52 9.74 0.74 -8.93
CA LYS A 52 8.96 0.19 -10.05
C LYS A 52 8.61 -1.30 -9.86
N GLY A 53 8.09 -1.69 -8.70
CA GLY A 53 7.54 -3.03 -8.50
C GLY A 53 6.18 -3.12 -9.20
N SER A 54 6.09 -3.77 -10.36
CA SER A 54 4.85 -3.83 -11.13
C SER A 54 3.77 -4.73 -10.51
N GLN A 55 4.15 -5.64 -9.61
CA GLN A 55 3.21 -6.61 -9.03
C GLN A 55 2.35 -6.02 -7.92
N ASN A 56 2.92 -5.24 -6.99
CA ASN A 56 2.17 -4.77 -5.83
C ASN A 56 1.17 -3.65 -6.15
N LEU A 57 1.42 -2.92 -7.23
CA LEU A 57 0.48 -1.94 -7.79
C LEU A 57 -0.85 -2.59 -8.18
N ALA A 58 -0.87 -3.88 -8.50
CA ALA A 58 -2.10 -4.57 -8.86
C ALA A 58 -3.15 -4.49 -7.75
N TRP A 59 -2.81 -4.92 -6.54
CA TRP A 59 -3.72 -4.86 -5.40
C TRP A 59 -3.74 -3.47 -4.75
N GLN A 60 -2.63 -2.73 -4.73
CA GLN A 60 -2.60 -1.39 -4.14
C GLN A 60 -3.42 -0.36 -4.93
N SER A 61 -3.51 -0.49 -6.26
CA SER A 61 -4.30 0.44 -7.09
C SER A 61 -5.80 0.38 -6.79
N VAL A 62 -6.29 -0.76 -6.32
CA VAL A 62 -7.68 -0.99 -5.90
C VAL A 62 -7.86 -0.89 -4.38
N GLY A 63 -6.86 -0.36 -3.66
CA GLY A 63 -6.96 -0.11 -2.22
C GLY A 63 -6.80 -1.37 -1.36
N TRP A 64 -6.14 -2.40 -1.86
CA TRP A 64 -5.80 -3.60 -1.10
C TRP A 64 -4.31 -3.64 -0.76
N GLU A 65 -3.95 -4.37 0.29
CA GLU A 65 -2.58 -4.61 0.71
C GLU A 65 -2.39 -6.04 1.23
N THR A 66 -1.18 -6.57 1.15
CA THR A 66 -0.86 -7.87 1.75
C THR A 66 -0.63 -7.72 3.25
N ARG A 67 -1.33 -8.53 4.06
CA ARG A 67 -1.22 -8.51 5.53
C ARG A 67 -0.32 -9.61 6.07
N ASP A 68 -0.52 -10.81 5.55
CA ASP A 68 0.21 -12.00 5.98
C ASP A 68 0.48 -12.90 4.79
N VAL A 69 1.61 -13.60 4.83
CA VAL A 69 2.07 -14.47 3.74
C VAL A 69 2.61 -15.73 4.37
N ASN A 70 1.89 -16.82 4.17
CA ASN A 70 2.26 -18.14 4.60
C ASN A 70 2.94 -18.88 3.43
N MET A 71 4.27 -19.00 3.48
CA MET A 71 5.05 -19.71 2.46
C MET A 71 5.00 -21.24 2.62
N GLU A 72 4.50 -21.77 3.73
CA GLU A 72 4.35 -23.22 3.94
C GLU A 72 3.05 -23.74 3.32
N LEU A 73 1.99 -22.92 3.37
CA LEU A 73 0.70 -23.20 2.74
C LEU A 73 0.56 -22.56 1.35
N ASP A 74 1.57 -21.81 0.91
CA ASP A 74 1.52 -20.98 -0.30
C ASP A 74 0.28 -20.08 -0.33
N GLU A 75 0.00 -19.38 0.77
CA GLU A 75 -1.15 -18.52 0.94
C GLU A 75 -0.74 -17.08 1.25
N VAL A 76 -1.54 -16.13 0.75
CA VAL A 76 -1.44 -14.72 1.09
C VAL A 76 -2.79 -14.20 1.56
N THR A 77 -2.76 -13.47 2.66
CA THR A 77 -3.91 -12.71 3.15
C THR A 77 -3.83 -11.30 2.59
N PHE A 78 -4.82 -10.93 1.78
CA PHE A 78 -5.07 -9.55 1.40
C PHE A 78 -6.07 -8.92 2.36
N ILE A 79 -5.85 -7.66 2.69
CA ILE A 79 -6.80 -6.83 3.41
C ILE A 79 -7.04 -5.55 2.63
N ARG A 80 -8.25 -5.02 2.72
CA ARG A 80 -8.53 -3.69 2.20
C ARG A 80 -7.78 -2.70 3.07
N ALA A 81 -6.85 -1.98 2.47
CA ALA A 81 -6.21 -0.86 3.13
C ALA A 81 -7.35 0.12 3.42
N LYS A 82 -7.80 0.19 4.68
CA LYS A 82 -8.68 1.28 5.12
C LYS A 82 -8.05 2.54 4.56
N LYS A 83 -8.79 3.34 3.77
CA LYS A 83 -8.30 4.63 3.26
C LYS A 83 -7.63 5.34 4.44
N ALA A 84 -6.31 5.21 4.52
CA ALA A 84 -5.53 6.00 5.41
C ALA A 84 -5.81 7.39 4.87
N GLN A 85 -6.44 8.21 5.70
CA GLN A 85 -6.29 9.66 5.64
C GLN A 85 -4.93 9.95 5.01
N PRO A 86 -4.86 10.76 3.93
CA PRO A 86 -3.63 10.95 3.18
C PRO A 86 -2.50 11.17 4.17
N SER A 87 -1.67 10.14 4.36
CA SER A 87 -0.42 10.29 5.07
C SER A 87 0.25 11.43 4.33
N PRO A 88 0.64 12.54 4.97
CA PRO A 88 1.31 13.62 4.28
C PRO A 88 2.59 13.03 3.69
N SER A 89 2.49 12.63 2.42
CA SER A 89 3.58 12.15 1.59
C SER A 89 4.61 13.25 1.69
N HIS A 90 5.83 12.87 2.10
CA HIS A 90 6.98 13.75 2.22
C HIS A 90 6.90 14.88 1.20
N VAL A 91 6.63 16.09 1.70
CA VAL A 91 6.72 17.32 0.93
C VAL A 91 8.18 17.53 0.58
N SER A 92 8.65 16.80 -0.43
CA SER A 92 9.89 17.07 -1.14
C SER A 92 9.66 18.29 -2.02
N ASN A 93 9.47 19.44 -1.38
CA ASN A 93 9.60 20.72 -2.05
C ASN A 93 10.93 21.31 -1.60
N GLY A 94 11.89 21.40 -2.51
CA GLY A 94 13.22 21.98 -2.31
C GLY A 94 13.21 23.50 -2.09
N GLY A 95 12.22 24.01 -1.37
CA GLY A 95 12.13 25.39 -0.87
C GLY A 95 11.95 25.35 0.65
N ALA A 96 12.50 26.33 1.36
CA ALA A 96 12.39 26.42 2.82
C ALA A 96 10.93 26.28 3.26
N LEU A 97 10.64 25.22 4.04
CA LEU A 97 9.29 24.98 4.55
C LEU A 97 8.91 26.14 5.47
N THR A 98 7.82 26.84 5.17
CA THR A 98 7.32 27.88 6.06
C THR A 98 6.74 27.26 7.34
N ILE A 99 6.72 28.02 8.44
CA ILE A 99 6.12 27.58 9.70
C ILE A 99 4.65 27.18 9.51
N ALA A 100 3.90 27.90 8.66
CA ALA A 100 2.51 27.58 8.36
C ALA A 100 2.36 26.19 7.70
N GLN A 101 3.21 25.87 6.72
CA GLN A 101 3.21 24.57 6.06
C GLN A 101 3.61 23.43 7.01
N ALA A 102 4.57 23.70 7.91
CA ALA A 102 4.96 22.75 8.94
C ALA A 102 3.80 22.48 9.92
N LYS A 103 3.11 23.54 10.37
CA LYS A 103 1.94 23.42 11.25
C LYS A 103 0.81 22.63 10.60
N ALA A 104 0.47 22.93 9.35
CA ALA A 104 -0.56 22.21 8.60
C ALA A 104 -0.24 20.71 8.46
N GLY A 105 1.03 20.38 8.14
CA GLY A 105 1.48 18.99 8.06
C GLY A 105 1.37 18.24 9.41
N LEU A 106 1.76 18.89 10.50
CA LEU A 106 1.65 18.31 11.85
C LEU A 106 0.19 18.16 12.30
N ALA A 107 -0.69 19.13 11.98
CA ALA A 107 -2.12 19.08 12.30
C ALA A 107 -2.78 17.83 11.71
N LEU A 108 -2.50 17.57 10.44
CA LEU A 108 -2.97 16.37 9.74
C LEU A 108 -2.39 15.09 10.33
N THR A 109 -1.11 15.09 10.72
CA THR A 109 -0.43 13.91 11.28
C THR A 109 -1.01 13.48 12.63
N PHE A 110 -1.35 14.44 13.48
CA PHE A 110 -1.82 14.18 14.85
C PHE A 110 -3.35 14.28 15.01
N GLY A 111 -4.08 14.62 13.94
CA GLY A 111 -5.54 14.75 13.97
C GLY A 111 -6.01 15.91 14.85
N VAL A 112 -5.25 17.01 14.91
CA VAL A 112 -5.55 18.20 15.73
C VAL A 112 -5.68 19.44 14.85
N SER A 113 -6.37 20.47 15.32
CA SER A 113 -6.45 21.77 14.63
C SER A 113 -5.08 22.46 14.58
N GLU A 114 -4.79 23.21 13.51
CA GLU A 114 -3.51 23.95 13.35
C GLU A 114 -3.23 24.95 14.49
N GLU A 115 -4.30 25.51 15.07
CA GLU A 115 -4.23 26.42 16.23
C GLU A 115 -3.70 25.74 17.51
N ALA A 116 -3.84 24.41 17.60
CA ALA A 116 -3.34 23.61 18.73
C ALA A 116 -1.84 23.30 18.61
N ILE A 117 -1.18 23.73 17.52
CA ILE A 117 0.22 23.43 17.24
C ILE A 117 1.08 24.69 17.32
N GLU A 118 2.05 24.66 18.23
CA GLU A 118 3.08 25.69 18.38
C GLU A 118 4.43 25.16 17.89
N ILE A 119 5.09 25.91 17.01
CA ILE A 119 6.45 25.61 16.52
C ILE A 119 7.34 26.78 16.89
N THR A 120 8.35 26.53 17.72
CA THR A 120 9.35 27.53 18.13
C THR A 120 10.70 27.13 17.55
N ILE A 121 11.31 28.01 16.75
CA ILE A 121 12.69 27.82 16.25
C ILE A 121 13.62 28.56 17.21
N ARG A 122 14.56 27.84 17.83
CA ARG A 122 15.65 28.46 18.59
C ARG A 122 16.87 28.58 17.67
N GLY A 123 17.41 29.78 17.55
CA GLY A 123 18.64 30.07 16.81
C GLY A 123 19.89 29.74 17.61
#